data_AF-X4ZFD7-F1
#
_entry.id   AF-X4ZFD7-F1
#
_cell.length_a   1.000
_cell.length_b   1.000
_cell.length_c   1.000
_cell.angle_alpha   90.00
_cell.angle_beta   90.00
_cell.angle_gamma   90.00
#
_symmetry.space_group_name_H-M   'P 1'
#
loop_
_entity.id
_entity.type
_entity.pdbx_description
1 polymer ?
#
loop_
_entity_poly.entity_id
_entity_poly.type
_entity_poly.pdbx_seq_one_letter_code
_entity_poly.pdbx_strand_id
1 'polypeptide(L)'
;MNGVFYLMRFALHLLIVWGICLLVKPLMEQGVRHFAAQVNGHFIRRKKVLRLKAGGIPRYVPFYSHLDNLLYIARRNYEPGTTVLRFMVQSGLLAAAVFLSGLLTLRELPGHLAFHNPFLEGVSFDSGRPLQDGWRLPLFLAVLAGMLPYLRLRYAYAHKKVKGSYHLLDAVKIAAKFTHLPVDSLLGRTADYLDEDNVLVTPLKILSASFANYSSEHELAAETQRFAKAVGTTFAVEFVSDLLYCEKEGGSYLKNSLMMLNRSMEQQRETILAVKANSRDAISLGLYGNLVVLFFSIGTFIYMLKPGVYFRLQFETRAGLAFLMVIVSGLFVSFVIGSVLAKPKLDYH
;
A
#
# COMPACT_ATOMS: atom_id res chain seq x y z
N MET A 1 -28.84 17.44 19.24
CA MET A 1 -29.40 16.54 18.21
C MET A 1 -28.81 16.74 16.80
N ASN A 2 -28.13 17.85 16.50
CA ASN A 2 -27.69 18.14 15.11
C ASN A 2 -26.49 17.31 14.64
N GLY A 3 -25.57 16.90 15.53
CA GLY A 3 -24.37 16.11 15.19
C GLY A 3 -24.62 14.75 14.54
N VAL A 4 -25.62 14.00 15.04
CA VAL A 4 -25.97 12.68 14.51
C VAL A 4 -26.59 12.81 13.12
N PHE A 5 -27.42 13.82 12.89
CA PHE A 5 -27.96 14.13 11.57
C PHE A 5 -26.86 14.52 10.57
N TYR A 6 -25.81 15.22 11.01
CA TYR A 6 -24.66 15.53 10.14
C TYR A 6 -23.87 14.28 9.74
N LEU A 7 -23.58 13.38 10.69
CA LEU A 7 -22.92 12.11 10.40
C LEU A 7 -23.76 11.24 9.46
N MET A 8 -25.08 11.18 9.69
CA MET A 8 -26.00 10.44 8.85
C MET A 8 -26.08 11.04 7.43
N ARG A 9 -26.15 12.37 7.30
CA ARG A 9 -26.17 13.05 6.00
C ARG A 9 -24.85 12.86 5.25
N PHE A 10 -23.71 12.99 5.92
CA PHE A 10 -22.40 12.73 5.32
C PHE A 10 -22.26 11.28 4.85
N ALA A 11 -22.72 10.30 5.66
CA ALA A 11 -22.75 8.89 5.27
C ALA A 11 -23.63 8.66 4.03
N LEU A 12 -24.77 9.36 3.93
CA LEU A 12 -25.68 9.27 2.80
C LEU A 12 -25.08 9.87 1.52
N HIS A 13 -24.37 11.01 1.63
CA HIS A 13 -23.61 11.58 0.51
C HIS A 13 -22.48 10.65 0.05
N LEU A 14 -21.75 10.05 1.00
CA LEU A 14 -20.75 9.03 0.70
C LEU A 14 -21.36 7.83 -0.02
N LEU A 15 -22.54 7.39 0.38
CA LEU A 15 -23.26 6.26 -0.23
C LEU A 15 -23.70 6.59 -1.66
N ILE A 16 -24.23 7.79 -1.89
CA ILE A 16 -24.60 8.27 -3.23
C ILE A 16 -23.37 8.35 -4.13
N VAL A 17 -22.30 8.98 -3.66
CA VAL A 17 -21.05 9.11 -4.43
C VAL A 17 -20.42 7.74 -4.69
N TRP A 18 -20.49 6.82 -3.71
CA TRP A 18 -20.06 5.44 -3.88
C TRP A 18 -20.90 4.71 -4.94
N GLY A 19 -22.22 4.89 -4.93
CA GLY A 19 -23.13 4.33 -5.93
C GLY A 19 -22.82 4.83 -7.34
N ILE A 20 -22.62 6.14 -7.51
CA ILE A 20 -22.19 6.75 -8.78
C ILE A 20 -20.83 6.19 -9.21
N CYS A 21 -19.90 6.05 -8.27
CA CYS A 21 -18.58 5.48 -8.55
C CYS A 21 -18.66 4.02 -9.02
N LEU A 22 -19.57 3.21 -8.47
CA LEU A 22 -19.78 1.83 -8.92
C LEU A 22 -20.36 1.77 -10.35
N LEU A 23 -21.25 2.69 -10.70
CA LEU A 23 -21.82 2.79 -12.05
C LEU A 23 -20.78 3.24 -13.09
N VAL A 24 -19.84 4.11 -12.70
CA VAL A 24 -18.79 4.63 -13.57
C VAL A 24 -17.57 3.70 -13.65
N LYS A 25 -17.41 2.79 -12.66
CA LYS A 25 -16.33 1.79 -12.62
C LYS A 25 -16.13 0.98 -13.91
N PRO A 26 -17.16 0.38 -14.55
CA PRO A 26 -16.96 -0.37 -15.79
C PRO A 26 -16.44 0.50 -16.94
N LEU A 27 -16.92 1.74 -17.06
CA LEU A 27 -16.45 2.71 -18.07
C LEU A 27 -15.00 3.12 -17.80
N MET A 28 -14.65 3.32 -16.53
CA MET A 28 -13.27 3.63 -16.11
C MET A 28 -12.32 2.45 -16.33
N GLU A 29 -12.75 1.21 -16.14
CA GLU A 29 -11.89 0.05 -16.37
C GLU A 29 -11.48 -0.08 -17.85
N GLN A 30 -12.39 0.21 -18.78
CA GLN A 30 -12.07 0.28 -20.21
C GLN A 30 -11.15 1.46 -20.54
N GLY A 31 -11.44 2.65 -20.01
CA GLY A 31 -10.61 3.84 -20.20
C GLY A 31 -9.19 3.69 -19.62
N VAL A 32 -9.06 3.09 -18.43
CA VAL A 32 -7.77 2.79 -17.79
C VAL A 32 -6.97 1.78 -18.62
N ARG A 33 -7.61 0.77 -19.21
CA ARG A 33 -6.90 -0.18 -20.10
C ARG A 33 -6.38 0.50 -21.36
N HIS A 34 -7.19 1.34 -22.02
CA HIS A 34 -6.76 2.09 -23.21
C HIS A 34 -5.66 3.10 -22.89
N PHE A 35 -5.83 3.89 -21.83
CA PHE A 35 -4.83 4.87 -21.41
C PHE A 35 -3.54 4.19 -20.93
N ALA A 36 -3.63 3.08 -20.20
CA ALA A 36 -2.46 2.30 -19.82
C ALA A 36 -1.72 1.73 -21.02
N ALA A 37 -2.43 1.20 -22.04
CA ALA A 37 -1.79 0.72 -23.27
C ALA A 37 -1.06 1.86 -24.01
N GLN A 38 -1.67 3.04 -24.08
CA GLN A 38 -1.09 4.22 -24.73
C GLN A 38 0.12 4.77 -23.96
N VAL A 39 0.02 4.91 -22.64
CA VAL A 39 1.11 5.37 -21.77
C VAL A 39 2.25 4.35 -21.74
N ASN A 40 1.95 3.06 -21.65
CA ASN A 40 2.97 2.01 -21.66
C ASN A 40 3.66 1.95 -23.04
N GLY A 41 2.92 2.08 -24.13
CA GLY A 41 3.48 2.21 -25.48
C GLY A 41 4.40 3.44 -25.63
N HIS A 42 4.00 4.59 -25.07
CA HIS A 42 4.84 5.79 -25.05
C HIS A 42 6.08 5.64 -24.17
N PHE A 43 5.97 4.99 -23.00
CA PHE A 43 7.08 4.71 -22.10
C PHE A 43 8.07 3.72 -22.72
N ILE A 44 7.59 2.64 -23.32
CA ILE A 44 8.41 1.64 -24.01
C ILE A 44 9.10 2.28 -25.22
N ARG A 45 8.39 3.11 -26.02
CA ARG A 45 8.99 3.86 -27.13
C ARG A 45 10.04 4.86 -26.65
N ARG A 46 9.74 5.66 -25.62
CA ARG A 46 10.73 6.57 -25.01
C ARG A 46 11.92 5.80 -24.46
N LYS A 47 11.73 4.65 -23.81
CA LYS A 47 12.79 3.76 -23.33
C LYS A 47 13.67 3.28 -24.48
N LYS A 48 13.08 2.83 -25.60
CA LYS A 48 13.84 2.42 -26.80
C LYS A 48 14.63 3.58 -27.41
N VAL A 49 14.01 4.77 -27.54
CA VAL A 49 14.65 5.95 -28.14
C VAL A 49 15.74 6.56 -27.25
N LEU A 50 15.51 6.65 -25.93
CA LEU A 50 16.51 7.13 -24.97
C LEU A 50 17.68 6.14 -24.84
N ARG A 51 17.43 4.82 -24.88
CA ARG A 51 18.45 3.76 -24.83
C ARG A 51 19.31 3.71 -26.11
N LEU A 52 18.76 4.14 -27.25
CA LEU A 52 19.49 4.28 -28.52
C LEU A 52 20.36 5.54 -28.59
N LYS A 53 20.02 6.61 -27.84
CA LYS A 53 20.72 7.90 -27.93
C LYS A 53 21.74 8.16 -26.81
N ALA A 54 21.68 7.45 -25.70
CA ALA A 54 22.72 7.48 -24.67
C ALA A 54 22.57 6.26 -23.75
N GLY A 55 23.68 5.73 -23.24
CA GLY A 55 23.69 4.80 -22.09
C GLY A 55 23.17 5.41 -20.78
N GLY A 56 22.25 6.38 -20.86
CA GLY A 56 21.63 7.06 -19.75
C GLY A 56 20.48 6.25 -19.18
N ILE A 57 20.59 5.95 -17.89
CA ILE A 57 19.54 5.34 -17.07
C ILE A 57 18.24 6.16 -17.28
N PRO A 58 17.13 5.55 -17.71
CA PRO A 58 15.89 6.29 -17.89
C PRO A 58 15.46 6.91 -16.55
N ARG A 59 15.30 8.23 -16.52
CA ARG A 59 14.70 8.95 -15.39
C ARG A 59 13.24 8.52 -15.25
N TYR A 60 13.01 7.42 -14.53
CA TYR A 60 11.70 7.05 -14.06
C TYR A 60 11.16 8.15 -13.15
N VAL A 61 9.86 8.47 -13.27
CA VAL A 61 9.19 9.26 -12.24
C VAL A 61 9.28 8.44 -10.94
N PRO A 62 10.00 8.93 -9.90
CA PRO A 62 10.38 8.12 -8.75
C PRO A 62 9.16 7.55 -8.02
N PHE A 63 8.06 8.30 -7.99
CA PHE A 63 6.81 7.87 -7.39
C PHE A 63 6.13 6.73 -8.15
N TYR A 64 6.17 6.75 -9.49
CA TYR A 64 5.57 5.69 -10.32
C TYR A 64 6.34 4.39 -10.16
N SER A 65 7.68 4.43 -10.28
CA SER A 65 8.55 3.27 -10.09
C SER A 65 8.39 2.66 -8.69
N HIS A 66 8.26 3.53 -7.68
CA HIS A 66 7.99 3.10 -6.31
C HIS A 66 6.67 2.33 -6.18
N LEU A 67 5.57 2.87 -6.73
CA LEU A 67 4.26 2.18 -6.73
C LEU A 67 4.28 0.87 -7.52
N ASP A 68 4.96 0.85 -8.66
CA ASP A 68 5.13 -0.33 -9.52
C ASP A 68 5.85 -1.46 -8.77
N ASN A 69 6.90 -1.13 -8.03
CA ASN A 69 7.63 -2.08 -7.18
C ASN A 69 6.79 -2.59 -5.99
N LEU A 70 5.96 -1.73 -5.40
CA LEU A 70 5.04 -2.15 -4.33
C LEU A 70 3.97 -3.11 -4.87
N LEU A 71 3.38 -2.78 -6.03
CA LEU A 71 2.29 -3.54 -6.62
C LEU A 71 2.74 -4.90 -7.17
N TYR A 72 4.00 -5.02 -7.60
CA TYR A 72 4.61 -6.24 -8.14
C TYR A 72 4.36 -7.47 -7.26
N ILE A 73 4.58 -7.36 -5.94
CA ILE A 73 4.32 -8.46 -4.99
C ILE A 73 2.94 -8.33 -4.33
N ALA A 74 2.40 -7.10 -4.23
CA ALA A 74 1.16 -6.86 -3.50
C ALA A 74 -0.11 -7.32 -4.23
N ARG A 75 -0.11 -7.42 -5.57
CA ARG A 75 -1.27 -7.84 -6.38
C ARG A 75 -1.02 -9.19 -7.06
N ARG A 76 -2.00 -10.11 -7.00
CA ARG A 76 -1.93 -11.44 -7.66
C ARG A 76 -2.06 -11.32 -9.19
N ASN A 77 -2.87 -10.37 -9.66
CA ASN A 77 -3.04 -10.08 -11.09
C ASN A 77 -2.27 -8.80 -11.43
N TYR A 78 -0.97 -8.82 -11.15
CA TYR A 78 -0.11 -7.69 -11.46
C TYR A 78 0.18 -7.67 -12.96
N GLU A 79 -0.27 -6.60 -13.59
CA GLU A 79 0.05 -6.24 -14.97
C GLU A 79 0.88 -4.94 -14.94
N PRO A 80 2.06 -4.91 -15.59
CA PRO A 80 2.91 -3.73 -15.64
C PRO A 80 2.16 -2.51 -16.16
N GLY A 81 2.18 -1.43 -15.38
CA GLY A 81 1.58 -0.14 -15.69
C GLY A 81 0.05 -0.03 -15.62
N THR A 82 -0.73 -1.03 -16.05
CA THR A 82 -2.20 -0.99 -15.89
C THR A 82 -2.59 -1.00 -14.41
N THR A 83 -1.87 -1.77 -13.60
CA THR A 83 -2.11 -1.90 -12.15
C THR A 83 -1.80 -0.60 -11.41
N VAL A 84 -0.70 0.08 -11.77
CA VAL A 84 -0.29 1.36 -11.17
C VAL A 84 -1.29 2.45 -11.50
N LEU A 85 -1.71 2.54 -12.77
CA LEU A 85 -2.69 3.53 -13.20
C LEU A 85 -4.04 3.30 -12.52
N ARG A 86 -4.51 2.05 -12.47
CA ARG A 86 -5.74 1.69 -11.75
C ARG A 86 -5.67 2.13 -10.28
N PHE A 87 -4.54 1.92 -9.63
CA PHE A 87 -4.33 2.33 -8.25
C PHE A 87 -4.37 3.86 -8.06
N MET A 88 -3.68 4.62 -8.93
CA MET A 88 -3.68 6.08 -8.87
C MET A 88 -5.08 6.65 -9.09
N VAL A 89 -5.80 6.14 -10.10
CA VAL A 89 -7.16 6.58 -10.43
C VAL A 89 -8.14 6.27 -9.29
N GLN A 90 -8.07 5.08 -8.70
CA GLN A 90 -8.90 4.73 -7.53
C GLN A 90 -8.63 5.64 -6.34
N SER A 91 -7.36 5.96 -6.08
CA SER A 91 -6.97 6.84 -4.96
C SER A 91 -7.42 8.28 -5.19
N GLY A 92 -7.25 8.78 -6.41
CA GLY A 92 -7.70 10.12 -6.80
C GLY A 92 -9.23 10.27 -6.76
N LEU A 93 -9.96 9.26 -7.22
CA LEU A 93 -11.42 9.26 -7.17
C LEU A 93 -11.92 9.25 -5.72
N LEU A 94 -11.33 8.43 -4.86
CA LEU A 94 -11.68 8.41 -3.43
C LEU A 94 -11.42 9.77 -2.76
N ALA A 95 -10.29 10.41 -3.05
CA ALA A 95 -10.00 11.76 -2.56
C ALA A 95 -11.04 12.79 -3.07
N ALA A 96 -11.35 12.76 -4.36
CA ALA A 96 -12.35 13.64 -4.97
C ALA A 96 -13.75 13.42 -4.38
N ALA A 97 -14.14 12.17 -4.16
CA ALA A 97 -15.41 11.79 -3.55
C ALA A 97 -15.56 12.35 -2.14
N VAL A 98 -14.51 12.20 -1.31
CA VAL A 98 -14.49 12.73 0.06
C VAL A 98 -14.48 14.26 0.06
N PHE A 99 -13.72 14.88 -0.84
CA PHE A 99 -13.68 16.33 -0.98
C PHE A 99 -15.05 16.91 -1.36
N LEU A 100 -15.68 16.37 -2.42
CA LEU A 100 -16.98 16.83 -2.90
C LEU A 100 -18.07 16.60 -1.87
N SER A 101 -18.09 15.44 -1.21
CA SER A 101 -19.06 15.14 -0.15
C SER A 101 -18.89 16.09 1.03
N GLY A 102 -17.65 16.36 1.45
CA GLY A 102 -17.37 17.31 2.53
C GLY A 102 -17.76 18.74 2.17
N LEU A 103 -17.51 19.15 0.93
CA LEU A 103 -17.85 20.50 0.45
C LEU A 103 -19.37 20.72 0.33
N LEU A 104 -20.11 19.72 -0.17
CA LEU A 104 -21.57 19.75 -0.24
C LEU A 104 -22.19 19.81 1.16
N THR A 105 -21.69 18.98 2.08
CA THR A 105 -22.17 18.95 3.47
C THR A 105 -21.97 20.30 4.17
N LEU A 106 -20.85 21.00 3.92
CA LEU A 106 -20.57 22.31 4.49
C LEU A 106 -21.35 23.47 3.84
N ARG A 107 -21.69 23.37 2.55
CA ARG A 107 -22.48 24.39 1.84
C ARG A 107 -23.95 24.39 2.23
N GLU A 108 -24.50 23.24 2.63
CA GLU A 108 -25.91 23.08 2.99
C GLU A 108 -26.22 23.39 4.47
N LEU A 109 -25.21 23.85 5.23
CA LEU A 109 -25.36 24.25 6.63
C LEU A 109 -25.99 25.65 6.72
N PRO A 110 -27.15 25.82 7.38
CA PRO A 110 -27.66 27.14 7.69
C PRO A 110 -26.73 27.81 8.72
N GLY A 111 -26.13 28.94 8.35
CA GLY A 111 -25.18 29.71 9.16
C GLY A 111 -25.78 30.40 10.40
N HIS A 112 -26.78 29.81 11.05
CA HIS A 112 -27.54 30.43 12.13
C HIS A 112 -27.69 29.47 13.29
N LEU A 113 -26.72 29.46 14.19
CA LEU A 113 -26.92 28.93 15.53
C LEU A 113 -26.30 29.90 16.55
N ALA A 114 -26.95 31.05 16.74
CA ALA A 114 -26.71 31.87 17.93
C ALA A 114 -27.09 31.05 19.16
N PHE A 115 -26.15 30.83 20.07
CA PHE A 115 -26.44 30.27 21.38
C PHE A 115 -25.76 31.11 22.45
N HIS A 116 -26.53 31.48 23.47
CA HIS A 116 -26.06 32.21 24.64
C HIS A 116 -25.54 31.19 25.65
N ASN A 117 -24.23 31.21 25.91
CA ASN A 117 -23.59 30.33 26.90
C ASN A 117 -23.23 31.15 28.15
N PRO A 118 -23.74 30.81 29.35
CA PRO A 118 -23.45 31.54 30.58
C PRO A 118 -22.00 31.37 31.09
N PHE A 119 -21.21 30.44 30.52
CA PHE A 119 -19.78 30.28 30.86
C PHE A 119 -18.83 30.96 29.86
N LEU A 120 -19.37 31.63 28.83
CA LEU A 120 -18.62 32.39 27.82
C LEU A 120 -19.29 33.75 27.58
N GLU A 121 -19.70 34.43 28.66
CA GLU A 121 -20.11 35.83 28.60
C GLU A 121 -18.92 36.68 28.08
N GLY A 122 -18.99 37.09 26.82
CA GLY A 122 -18.01 38.00 26.20
C GLY A 122 -17.42 37.54 24.86
N VAL A 123 -17.60 36.29 24.43
CA VAL A 123 -17.16 35.85 23.10
C VAL A 123 -18.34 35.84 22.13
N SER A 124 -18.64 37.00 21.57
CA SER A 124 -19.56 37.11 20.43
C SER A 124 -18.90 36.47 19.20
N PHE A 125 -19.41 35.32 18.78
CA PHE A 125 -19.10 34.79 17.46
C PHE A 125 -19.86 35.62 16.44
N ASP A 126 -19.14 36.52 15.78
CA ASP A 126 -19.65 37.44 14.78
C ASP A 126 -20.29 36.65 13.62
N SER A 127 -21.62 36.59 13.64
CA SER A 127 -22.47 35.64 12.88
C SER A 127 -22.78 36.09 11.45
N GLY A 128 -21.92 36.92 10.85
CA GLY A 128 -22.20 37.58 9.56
C GLY A 128 -21.22 37.30 8.42
N ARG A 129 -20.09 36.62 8.64
CA ARG A 129 -19.12 36.38 7.57
C ARG A 129 -19.20 34.95 7.05
N PRO A 130 -19.39 34.73 5.73
CA PRO A 130 -19.29 33.40 5.14
C PRO A 130 -17.91 32.84 5.50
N LEU A 131 -17.86 31.60 5.98
CA LEU A 131 -16.64 30.87 6.34
C LEU A 131 -15.63 30.93 5.18
N GLN A 132 -14.74 31.92 5.21
CA GLN A 132 -13.75 32.22 4.16
C GLN A 132 -12.75 31.05 3.96
N ASP A 133 -12.77 30.07 4.86
CA ASP A 133 -11.90 28.90 4.92
C ASP A 133 -12.64 27.54 4.95
N GLY A 134 -13.93 27.49 4.58
CA GLY A 134 -14.74 26.26 4.64
C GLY A 134 -14.25 25.09 3.78
N TRP A 135 -13.34 25.33 2.83
CA TRP A 135 -12.74 24.30 1.97
C TRP A 135 -11.55 23.57 2.62
N ARG A 136 -10.95 24.12 3.69
CA ARG A 136 -9.74 23.56 4.30
C ARG A 136 -9.98 22.21 4.98
N LEU A 137 -11.11 22.04 5.68
CA LEU A 137 -11.45 20.78 6.34
C LEU A 137 -11.78 19.66 5.34
N PRO A 138 -12.62 19.86 4.31
CA PRO A 138 -12.84 18.86 3.26
C PRO A 138 -11.55 18.49 2.53
N LEU A 139 -10.67 19.46 2.26
CA LEU A 139 -9.39 19.21 1.62
C LEU A 139 -8.48 18.35 2.50
N PHE A 140 -8.37 18.67 3.79
CA PHE A 140 -7.59 17.88 4.75
C PHE A 140 -8.09 16.43 4.84
N LEU A 141 -9.42 16.23 4.94
CA LEU A 141 -10.02 14.90 4.96
C LEU A 141 -9.82 14.16 3.64
N ALA A 142 -9.90 14.85 2.50
CA ALA A 142 -9.65 14.28 1.18
C ALA A 142 -8.20 13.82 1.00
N VAL A 143 -7.23 14.59 1.52
CA VAL A 143 -5.82 14.22 1.51
C VAL A 143 -5.58 12.97 2.36
N LEU A 144 -6.10 12.94 3.60
CA LEU A 144 -6.01 11.75 4.46
C LEU A 144 -6.65 10.53 3.80
N ALA A 145 -7.86 10.69 3.26
CA ALA A 145 -8.56 9.61 2.56
C ALA A 145 -7.77 9.13 1.34
N GLY A 146 -7.23 10.04 0.52
CA GLY A 146 -6.39 9.72 -0.63
C GLY A 146 -5.09 9.00 -0.26
N MET A 147 -4.56 9.20 0.95
CA MET A 147 -3.40 8.46 1.45
C MET A 147 -3.74 7.04 1.97
N LEU A 148 -4.99 6.76 2.35
CA LEU A 148 -5.39 5.44 2.88
C LEU A 148 -5.11 4.28 1.91
N PRO A 149 -5.43 4.35 0.60
CA PRO A 149 -5.07 3.30 -0.35
C PRO A 149 -3.57 3.03 -0.39
N TYR A 150 -2.73 4.07 -0.30
CA TYR A 150 -1.28 3.92 -0.30
C TYR A 150 -0.77 3.26 0.97
N LEU A 151 -1.30 3.64 2.13
CA LEU A 151 -0.96 2.95 3.38
C LEU A 151 -1.41 1.49 3.36
N ARG A 152 -2.64 1.21 2.89
CA ARG A 152 -3.13 -0.16 2.73
C ARG A 152 -2.22 -0.96 1.80
N LEU A 153 -1.76 -0.36 0.71
CA LEU A 153 -0.79 -0.98 -0.20
C LEU A 153 0.55 -1.24 0.48
N ARG A 154 1.09 -0.28 1.25
CA ARG A 154 2.32 -0.44 2.04
C ARG A 154 2.20 -1.56 3.07
N TYR A 155 1.07 -1.63 3.77
CA TYR A 155 0.79 -2.68 4.73
C TYR A 155 0.70 -4.05 4.06
N ALA A 156 -0.08 -4.14 2.96
CA ALA A 156 -0.20 -5.37 2.19
C ALA A 156 1.15 -5.81 1.62
N TYR A 157 1.96 -4.87 1.12
CA TYR A 157 3.32 -5.11 0.65
C TYR A 157 4.19 -5.66 1.78
N ALA A 158 4.22 -5.03 2.95
CA ALA A 158 5.02 -5.50 4.08
C ALA A 158 4.61 -6.91 4.52
N HIS A 159 3.31 -7.18 4.63
CA HIS A 159 2.80 -8.50 4.99
C HIS A 159 3.13 -9.56 3.94
N LYS A 160 2.96 -9.21 2.65
CA LYS A 160 3.26 -10.11 1.54
C LYS A 160 4.76 -10.31 1.32
N LYS A 161 5.59 -9.33 1.64
CA LYS A 161 7.04 -9.45 1.65
C LYS A 161 7.50 -10.47 2.69
N VAL A 162 6.95 -10.38 3.91
CA VAL A 162 7.21 -11.38 4.96
C VAL A 162 6.69 -12.75 4.53
N LYS A 163 5.47 -12.88 4.00
CA LYS A 163 4.99 -14.16 3.46
C LYS A 163 5.88 -14.69 2.34
N GLY A 164 6.31 -13.81 1.43
CA GLY A 164 7.18 -14.12 0.30
C GLY A 164 8.51 -14.73 0.72
N SER A 165 9.10 -14.28 1.84
CA SER A 165 10.34 -14.88 2.35
C SER A 165 10.16 -16.33 2.81
N TYR A 166 9.02 -16.67 3.44
CA TYR A 166 8.72 -18.06 3.80
C TYR A 166 8.35 -18.90 2.57
N HIS A 167 7.55 -18.33 1.68
CA HIS A 167 7.10 -19.00 0.46
C HIS A 167 8.24 -19.24 -0.54
N LEU A 168 9.33 -18.48 -0.44
CA LEU A 168 10.54 -18.70 -1.24
C LEU A 168 11.13 -20.08 -0.94
N LEU A 169 11.03 -20.57 0.31
CA LEU A 169 11.49 -21.91 0.67
C LEU A 169 10.76 -22.97 -0.15
N ASP A 170 9.43 -22.87 -0.23
CA ASP A 170 8.61 -23.80 -1.00
C ASP A 170 8.93 -23.71 -2.50
N ALA A 171 9.14 -22.49 -3.01
CA ALA A 171 9.57 -22.27 -4.39
C ALA A 171 10.94 -22.92 -4.68
N VAL A 172 11.93 -22.77 -3.80
CA VAL A 172 13.27 -23.38 -3.94
C VAL A 172 13.19 -24.91 -3.88
N LYS A 173 12.38 -25.47 -2.97
CA LYS A 173 12.15 -26.92 -2.86
C LYS A 173 11.57 -27.53 -4.13
N ILE A 174 10.61 -26.84 -4.73
CA ILE A 174 9.97 -27.29 -5.97
C ILE A 174 10.93 -27.07 -7.15
N ALA A 175 11.58 -25.92 -7.24
CA ALA A 175 12.58 -25.62 -8.27
C ALA A 175 13.71 -26.66 -8.32
N ALA A 176 14.20 -27.10 -7.16
CA ALA A 176 15.23 -28.14 -7.06
C ALA A 176 14.83 -29.50 -7.67
N LYS A 177 13.53 -29.78 -7.85
CA LYS A 177 13.03 -30.99 -8.53
C LYS A 177 13.04 -30.85 -10.05
N PHE A 178 12.95 -29.63 -10.56
CA PHE A 178 12.82 -29.32 -11.99
C PHE A 178 14.12 -28.79 -12.62
N THR A 179 15.27 -28.98 -11.96
CA THR A 179 16.60 -28.51 -12.43
C THR A 179 17.06 -29.11 -13.76
N HIS A 180 16.38 -30.13 -14.26
CA HIS A 180 16.65 -30.74 -15.57
C HIS A 180 16.03 -29.94 -16.73
N LEU A 181 15.12 -29.01 -16.44
CA LEU A 181 14.49 -28.13 -17.42
C LEU A 181 15.30 -26.84 -17.58
N PRO A 182 15.21 -26.17 -18.75
CA PRO A 182 15.75 -24.82 -18.89
C PRO A 182 15.08 -23.85 -17.91
N VAL A 183 15.77 -22.75 -17.57
CA VAL A 183 15.41 -21.86 -16.46
C VAL A 183 14.00 -21.27 -16.61
N ASP A 184 13.62 -20.91 -17.84
CA ASP A 184 12.28 -20.42 -18.18
C ASP A 184 11.18 -21.44 -17.81
N SER A 185 11.36 -22.69 -18.24
CA SER A 185 10.42 -23.80 -18.04
C SER A 185 10.43 -24.28 -16.59
N LEU A 186 11.59 -24.27 -15.93
CA LEU A 186 11.73 -24.55 -14.50
C LEU A 186 10.92 -23.58 -13.68
N LEU A 187 11.05 -22.27 -13.92
CA LEU A 187 10.31 -21.24 -13.20
C LEU A 187 8.81 -21.30 -13.48
N GLY A 188 8.43 -21.55 -14.73
CA GLY A 188 7.03 -21.73 -15.13
C GLY A 188 6.37 -22.91 -14.40
N ARG A 189 7.01 -24.09 -14.44
CA ARG A 189 6.55 -25.29 -13.73
C ARG A 189 6.53 -25.08 -12.23
N THR A 190 7.57 -24.45 -11.67
CA THR A 190 7.60 -24.12 -10.24
C THR A 190 6.41 -23.26 -9.86
N ALA A 191 6.06 -22.24 -10.65
CA ALA A 191 4.91 -21.39 -10.40
C ALA A 191 3.56 -22.14 -10.47
N ASP A 192 3.45 -23.16 -11.33
CA ASP A 192 2.22 -23.95 -11.47
C ASP A 192 2.04 -25.01 -10.38
N TYR A 193 3.13 -25.48 -9.76
CA TYR A 193 3.10 -26.44 -8.65
C TYR A 193 3.04 -25.79 -7.25
N LEU A 194 3.16 -24.46 -7.16
CA LEU A 194 2.98 -23.75 -5.90
C LEU A 194 1.49 -23.61 -5.57
N ASP A 195 1.16 -23.65 -4.28
CA ASP A 195 -0.19 -23.42 -3.79
C ASP A 195 -0.75 -22.08 -4.29
N GLU A 196 -2.06 -22.03 -4.53
CA GLU A 196 -2.75 -20.83 -5.02
C GLU A 196 -2.61 -19.61 -4.10
N ASP A 197 -2.42 -19.84 -2.80
CA ASP A 197 -2.20 -18.80 -1.79
C ASP A 197 -0.77 -18.24 -1.81
N ASN A 198 0.10 -18.82 -2.64
CA ASN A 198 1.49 -18.43 -2.70
C ASN A 198 1.68 -17.08 -3.44
N VAL A 199 2.20 -16.10 -2.69
CA VAL A 199 2.49 -14.74 -3.18
C VAL A 199 3.51 -14.72 -4.32
N LEU A 200 4.35 -15.74 -4.47
CA LEU A 200 5.43 -15.80 -5.46
C LEU A 200 5.00 -16.33 -6.84
N VAL A 201 3.78 -16.88 -6.98
CA VAL A 201 3.30 -17.43 -8.27
C VAL A 201 3.42 -16.40 -9.39
N THR A 202 2.90 -15.19 -9.19
CA THR A 202 2.93 -14.13 -10.22
C THR A 202 4.35 -13.61 -10.48
N PRO A 203 5.16 -13.27 -9.45
CA PRO A 203 6.58 -12.94 -9.65
C PRO A 203 7.38 -14.00 -10.43
N LEU A 204 7.19 -15.29 -10.12
CA LEU A 204 7.88 -16.39 -10.81
C LEU A 204 7.43 -16.53 -12.27
N LYS A 205 6.15 -16.34 -12.58
CA LYS A 205 5.65 -16.33 -13.96
C LYS A 205 6.23 -15.17 -14.77
N ILE A 206 6.35 -13.98 -14.16
CA ILE A 206 6.99 -12.82 -14.80
C ILE A 206 8.48 -13.08 -15.02
N LEU A 207 9.15 -13.69 -14.03
CA LEU A 207 10.56 -14.04 -14.13
C LEU A 207 10.79 -15.08 -15.25
N SER A 208 9.99 -16.15 -15.28
CA SER A 208 9.98 -17.16 -16.35
C SER A 208 9.81 -16.52 -17.74
N ALA A 209 8.82 -15.65 -17.91
CA ALA A 209 8.61 -14.93 -19.17
C ALA A 209 9.77 -14.01 -19.55
N SER A 210 10.50 -13.47 -18.56
CA SER A 210 11.69 -12.65 -18.77
C SER A 210 12.88 -13.49 -19.21
N PHE A 211 13.08 -14.67 -18.62
CA PHE A 211 14.10 -15.64 -19.08
C PHE A 211 13.80 -16.16 -20.49
N ALA A 212 12.54 -16.32 -20.89
CA ALA A 212 12.18 -16.76 -22.23
C ALA A 212 12.36 -15.68 -23.33
N ASN A 213 12.22 -14.39 -23.01
CA ASN A 213 12.08 -13.32 -24.01
C ASN A 213 13.05 -12.14 -23.86
N TYR A 214 14.11 -12.26 -23.05
CA TYR A 214 15.04 -11.14 -22.87
C TYR A 214 15.80 -10.84 -24.16
N SER A 215 15.86 -9.55 -24.54
CA SER A 215 16.65 -9.11 -25.71
C SER A 215 18.09 -8.71 -25.33
N SER A 216 18.39 -8.59 -24.03
CA SER A 216 19.68 -8.12 -23.52
C SER A 216 19.90 -8.61 -22.09
N GLU A 217 21.14 -8.97 -21.74
CA GLU A 217 21.50 -9.38 -20.37
C GLU A 217 21.13 -8.33 -19.31
N HIS A 218 21.20 -7.04 -19.64
CA HIS A 218 20.81 -5.97 -18.72
C HIS A 218 19.31 -5.97 -18.39
N GLU A 219 18.47 -6.43 -19.31
CA GLU A 219 17.03 -6.53 -19.06
C GLU A 219 16.72 -7.69 -18.12
N LEU A 220 17.37 -8.83 -18.35
CA LEU A 220 17.29 -9.98 -17.47
C LEU A 220 17.80 -9.63 -16.05
N ALA A 221 18.96 -8.98 -15.95
CA ALA A 221 19.54 -8.54 -14.68
C ALA A 221 18.63 -7.54 -13.92
N ALA A 222 17.92 -6.66 -14.63
CA ALA A 222 17.00 -5.71 -14.01
C ALA A 222 15.76 -6.41 -13.42
N GLU A 223 15.16 -7.36 -14.14
CA GLU A 223 13.99 -8.10 -13.66
C GLU A 223 14.35 -9.09 -12.55
N THR A 224 15.51 -9.73 -12.63
CA THR A 224 15.98 -10.62 -11.55
C THR A 224 16.34 -9.82 -10.29
N GLN A 225 16.97 -8.64 -10.42
CA GLN A 225 17.18 -7.73 -9.30
C GLN A 225 15.86 -7.21 -8.72
N ARG A 226 14.85 -6.97 -9.56
CA ARG A 226 13.52 -6.57 -9.12
C ARG A 226 12.85 -7.67 -8.29
N PHE A 227 12.93 -8.92 -8.75
CA PHE A 227 12.45 -10.08 -7.98
C PHE A 227 13.14 -10.17 -6.62
N ALA A 228 14.48 -10.13 -6.60
CA ALA A 228 15.26 -10.21 -5.36
C ALA A 228 14.93 -9.07 -4.39
N LYS A 229 14.73 -7.84 -4.87
CA LYS A 229 14.31 -6.69 -4.04
C LYS A 229 12.88 -6.82 -3.53
N ALA A 230 11.98 -7.41 -4.32
CA ALA A 230 10.59 -7.60 -3.97
C ALA A 230 10.43 -8.58 -2.80
N VAL A 231 11.12 -9.73 -2.86
CA VAL A 231 11.23 -10.68 -1.75
C VAL A 231 12.04 -10.06 -0.61
N GLY A 232 13.16 -9.43 -0.96
CA GLY A 232 14.00 -8.63 -0.08
C GLY A 232 14.63 -9.42 1.05
N THR A 233 15.22 -10.56 0.69
CA THR A 233 16.04 -11.43 1.54
C THR A 233 17.34 -11.76 0.80
N THR A 234 18.40 -12.06 1.52
CA THR A 234 19.66 -12.54 0.94
C THR A 234 19.46 -13.83 0.13
N PHE A 235 18.61 -14.74 0.60
CA PHE A 235 18.24 -15.97 -0.13
C PHE A 235 17.63 -15.72 -1.50
N ALA A 236 16.85 -14.63 -1.67
CA ALA A 236 16.31 -14.30 -2.96
C ALA A 236 17.38 -13.80 -3.95
N VAL A 237 18.44 -13.16 -3.42
CA VAL A 237 19.61 -12.75 -4.21
C VAL A 237 20.41 -13.98 -4.64
N GLU A 238 20.65 -14.91 -3.72
CA GLU A 238 21.37 -16.17 -3.99
C GLU A 238 20.61 -17.02 -5.01
N PHE A 239 19.30 -17.22 -4.80
CA PHE A 239 18.43 -17.91 -5.75
C PHE A 239 18.49 -17.32 -7.16
N VAL A 240 18.41 -15.99 -7.27
CA VAL A 240 18.52 -15.29 -8.56
C VAL A 240 19.91 -15.47 -9.18
N SER A 241 20.97 -15.40 -8.38
CA SER A 241 22.34 -15.59 -8.83
C SER A 241 22.54 -16.99 -9.40
N ASP A 242 22.00 -18.01 -8.73
CA ASP A 242 22.04 -19.41 -9.18
C ASP A 242 21.35 -19.60 -10.53
N LEU A 243 20.18 -18.95 -10.72
CA LEU A 243 19.45 -19.01 -11.99
C LEU A 243 20.20 -18.30 -13.12
N LEU A 244 20.78 -17.13 -12.86
CA LEU A 244 21.60 -16.41 -13.84
C LEU A 244 22.86 -17.19 -14.22
N TYR A 245 23.49 -17.85 -13.24
CA TYR A 245 24.65 -18.69 -13.47
C TYR A 245 24.27 -19.93 -14.31
N CYS A 246 23.15 -20.57 -14.00
CA CYS A 246 22.61 -21.67 -14.78
C CYS A 246 22.34 -21.28 -16.25
N GLU A 247 21.83 -20.07 -16.49
CA GLU A 247 21.58 -19.58 -17.85
C GLU A 247 22.88 -19.36 -18.64
N LYS A 248 23.97 -18.95 -17.96
CA LYS A 248 25.27 -18.67 -18.60
C LYS A 248 26.15 -19.89 -18.78
N GLU A 249 26.21 -20.77 -17.78
CA GLU A 249 27.19 -21.86 -17.70
C GLU A 249 26.54 -23.26 -17.75
N GLY A 250 25.21 -23.34 -17.74
CA GLY A 250 24.44 -24.58 -17.84
C GLY A 250 23.99 -25.17 -16.49
N GLY A 251 23.07 -26.14 -16.54
CA GLY A 251 22.30 -26.63 -15.38
C GLY A 251 23.02 -27.58 -14.42
N SER A 252 24.29 -27.92 -14.66
CA SER A 252 25.01 -28.95 -13.90
C SER A 252 25.15 -28.63 -12.40
N TYR A 253 25.28 -27.34 -12.05
CA TYR A 253 25.48 -26.89 -10.67
C TYR A 253 24.19 -26.44 -9.96
N LEU A 254 23.12 -26.18 -10.73
CA LEU A 254 21.89 -25.59 -10.18
C LEU A 254 21.23 -26.47 -9.12
N LYS A 255 21.19 -27.79 -9.34
CA LYS A 255 20.58 -28.72 -8.38
C LYS A 255 21.28 -28.69 -7.01
N ASN A 256 22.61 -28.70 -7.01
CA ASN A 256 23.39 -28.69 -5.78
C ASN A 256 23.27 -27.35 -5.05
N SER A 257 23.30 -26.23 -5.78
CA SER A 257 23.12 -24.90 -5.19
C SER A 257 21.75 -24.75 -4.55
N LEU A 258 20.66 -25.11 -5.25
CA LEU A 258 19.31 -25.04 -4.72
C LEU A 258 19.08 -25.97 -3.51
N MET A 259 19.73 -27.14 -3.47
CA MET A 259 19.67 -28.04 -2.31
C MET A 259 20.38 -27.44 -1.08
N MET A 260 21.53 -26.79 -1.27
CA MET A 260 22.25 -26.10 -0.19
C MET A 260 21.46 -24.88 0.30
N LEU A 261 20.92 -24.09 -0.62
CA LEU A 261 20.03 -22.96 -0.32
C LEU A 261 18.82 -23.41 0.49
N ASN A 262 18.15 -24.49 0.08
CA ASN A 262 17.01 -25.07 0.81
C ASN A 262 17.37 -25.42 2.26
N ARG A 263 18.51 -26.10 2.48
CA ARG A 263 18.97 -26.46 3.83
C ARG A 263 19.24 -25.23 4.70
N SER A 264 19.90 -24.21 4.14
CA SER A 264 20.18 -22.96 4.86
C SER A 264 18.90 -22.22 5.24
N MET A 265 17.93 -22.16 4.33
CA MET A 265 16.62 -21.56 4.58
C MET A 265 15.80 -22.32 5.64
N GLU A 266 15.86 -23.66 5.69
CA GLU A 266 15.22 -24.48 6.73
C GLU A 266 15.81 -24.19 8.12
N GLN A 267 17.14 -24.20 8.22
CA GLN A 267 17.85 -23.95 9.48
C GLN A 267 17.54 -22.53 10.04
N GLN A 268 17.48 -21.52 9.17
CA GLN A 268 17.10 -20.18 9.57
C GLN A 268 15.64 -20.06 10.00
N ARG A 269 14.73 -20.75 9.30
CA ARG A 269 13.31 -20.76 9.63
C ARG A 269 13.09 -21.28 11.04
N GLU A 270 13.75 -22.37 11.43
CA GLU A 270 13.65 -22.94 12.78
C GLU A 270 14.12 -21.95 13.84
N THR A 271 15.28 -21.32 13.61
CA THR A 271 15.83 -20.28 14.49
C THR A 271 14.86 -19.11 14.69
N ILE A 272 14.24 -18.64 13.61
CA ILE A 272 13.31 -17.50 13.65
C ILE A 272 11.99 -17.87 14.34
N LEU A 273 11.48 -19.09 14.13
CA LEU A 273 10.28 -19.57 14.83
C LEU A 273 10.51 -19.64 16.34
N ALA A 274 11.69 -20.08 16.77
CA ALA A 274 12.08 -20.09 18.18
C ALA A 274 12.16 -18.66 18.78
N VAL A 275 12.78 -17.72 18.08
CA VAL A 275 12.88 -16.31 18.53
C VAL A 275 11.51 -15.61 18.53
N LYS A 276 10.64 -15.93 17.58
CA LYS A 276 9.29 -15.35 17.48
C LYS A 276 8.38 -15.80 18.62
N ALA A 277 8.52 -17.04 19.09
CA ALA A 277 7.81 -17.52 20.27
C ALA A 277 8.15 -16.69 21.53
N ASN A 278 9.38 -16.16 21.59
CA ASN A 278 9.89 -15.43 22.75
C ASN A 278 9.60 -13.91 22.75
N SER A 279 9.26 -13.32 21.59
CA SER A 279 9.15 -11.86 21.41
C SER A 279 7.75 -11.35 21.06
N ARG A 280 6.77 -12.26 20.91
CA ARG A 280 5.41 -11.94 20.45
C ARG A 280 4.66 -10.98 21.38
N ASP A 281 4.90 -11.06 22.68
CA ASP A 281 4.13 -10.32 23.69
C ASP A 281 4.47 -8.82 23.72
N ALA A 282 5.75 -8.47 23.56
CA ALA A 282 6.20 -7.06 23.63
C ALA A 282 5.65 -6.20 22.48
N ILE A 283 5.53 -6.78 21.27
CA ILE A 283 5.07 -6.07 20.08
C ILE A 283 3.55 -5.86 20.10
N SER A 284 2.78 -6.84 20.58
CA SER A 284 1.33 -6.67 20.75
C SER A 284 1.00 -5.65 21.83
N LEU A 285 1.75 -5.62 22.93
CA LEU A 285 1.47 -4.74 24.06
C LEU A 285 1.52 -3.24 23.67
N GLY A 286 2.51 -2.84 22.86
CA GLY A 286 2.66 -1.45 22.42
C GLY A 286 1.59 -0.96 21.45
N LEU A 287 1.07 -1.84 20.59
CA LEU A 287 0.08 -1.48 19.57
C LEU A 287 -1.34 -1.41 20.15
N TYR A 288 -1.69 -2.37 21.02
CA TYR A 288 -2.98 -2.35 21.74
C TYR A 288 -3.01 -1.28 22.84
N GLY A 289 -1.89 -1.04 23.55
CA GLY A 289 -1.80 -0.02 24.60
C GLY A 289 -2.15 1.39 24.10
N ASN A 290 -1.60 1.80 22.96
CA ASN A 290 -1.89 3.13 22.39
C ASN A 290 -3.34 3.29 21.91
N LEU A 291 -3.94 2.25 21.35
CA LEU A 291 -5.36 2.28 20.93
C LEU A 291 -6.30 2.38 22.13
N VAL A 292 -6.02 1.62 23.19
CA VAL A 292 -6.82 1.64 24.42
C VAL A 292 -6.72 3.01 25.11
N VAL A 293 -5.51 3.53 25.31
CA VAL A 293 -5.30 4.85 25.94
C VAL A 293 -6.04 5.95 25.19
N LEU A 294 -5.96 5.95 23.86
CA LEU A 294 -6.63 6.97 23.06
C LEU A 294 -8.16 6.89 23.15
N PHE A 295 -8.75 5.69 23.09
CA PHE A 295 -10.19 5.52 23.19
C PHE A 295 -10.71 5.97 24.57
N PHE A 296 -9.97 5.65 25.63
CA PHE A 296 -10.28 6.10 26.99
C PHE A 296 -10.11 7.62 27.15
N SER A 297 -9.06 8.24 26.60
CA SER A 297 -8.89 9.69 26.65
C SER A 297 -10.03 10.42 25.95
N ILE A 298 -10.41 10.01 24.72
CA ILE A 298 -11.52 10.61 23.98
C ILE A 298 -12.84 10.42 24.72
N GLY A 299 -13.11 9.22 25.23
CA GLY A 299 -14.32 8.93 26.01
C GLY A 299 -14.42 9.79 27.28
N THR A 300 -13.31 9.98 27.98
CA THR A 300 -13.24 10.83 29.19
C THR A 300 -13.52 12.30 28.85
N PHE A 301 -12.96 12.82 27.76
CA PHE A 301 -13.24 14.19 27.31
C PHE A 301 -14.71 14.40 26.88
N ILE A 302 -15.31 13.42 26.20
CA ILE A 302 -16.73 13.46 25.81
C ILE A 302 -17.63 13.46 27.06
N TYR A 303 -17.29 12.63 28.05
CA TYR A 303 -18.01 12.55 29.30
C TYR A 303 -17.92 13.86 30.09
N MET A 304 -16.72 14.44 30.20
CA MET A 304 -16.47 15.63 31.01
C MET A 304 -17.07 16.91 30.41
N LEU A 305 -17.10 17.05 29.07
CA LEU A 305 -17.60 18.26 28.39
C LEU A 305 -19.09 18.21 28.04
N LYS A 306 -19.79 17.09 28.27
CA LYS A 306 -21.07 16.73 27.64
C LYS A 306 -20.95 16.61 26.10
N PRO A 307 -21.58 15.59 25.47
CA PRO A 307 -21.40 15.31 24.04
C PRO A 307 -21.71 16.50 23.13
N GLY A 308 -22.78 17.23 23.42
CA GLY A 308 -23.23 18.36 22.58
C GLY A 308 -22.24 19.53 22.54
N VAL A 309 -21.51 19.78 23.64
CA VAL A 309 -20.54 20.88 23.74
C VAL A 309 -19.17 20.44 23.22
N TYR A 310 -18.79 19.18 23.45
CA TYR A 310 -17.58 18.59 22.86
C TYR A 310 -17.61 18.65 21.32
N PHE A 311 -18.71 18.20 20.69
CA PHE A 311 -18.85 18.27 19.23
C PHE A 311 -18.86 19.71 18.71
N ARG A 312 -19.44 20.67 19.45
CA ARG A 312 -19.41 22.09 19.06
C ARG A 312 -18.03 22.71 19.16
N LEU A 313 -17.34 22.50 20.28
CA LEU A 313 -15.97 22.98 20.48
C LEU A 313 -15.01 22.41 19.43
N GLN A 314 -15.14 21.11 19.10
CA GLN A 314 -14.23 20.43 18.18
C GLN A 314 -14.44 20.81 16.71
N PHE A 315 -15.68 21.12 16.29
CA PHE A 315 -16.00 21.36 14.88
C PHE A 315 -16.31 22.83 14.53
N GLU A 316 -16.70 23.69 15.50
CA GLU A 316 -17.00 25.11 15.24
C GLU A 316 -15.82 26.05 15.56
N THR A 317 -14.90 25.68 16.47
CA THR A 317 -13.75 26.53 16.81
C THR A 317 -12.51 26.21 15.96
N ARG A 318 -11.80 27.24 15.49
CA ARG A 318 -10.53 27.06 14.75
C ARG A 318 -9.49 26.25 15.55
N ALA A 319 -9.45 26.46 16.87
CA ALA A 319 -8.56 25.75 17.78
C ALA A 319 -8.93 24.27 17.91
N GLY A 320 -10.21 23.94 18.13
CA GLY A 320 -10.69 22.55 18.22
C GLY A 320 -10.51 21.78 16.91
N LEU A 321 -10.70 22.45 15.78
CA LEU A 321 -10.52 21.87 14.45
C LEU A 321 -9.04 21.60 14.17
N ALA A 322 -8.13 22.52 14.55
CA ALA A 322 -6.69 22.29 14.51
C ALA A 322 -6.26 21.14 15.45
N PHE A 323 -6.82 21.07 16.65
CA PHE A 323 -6.54 20.01 17.62
C PHE A 323 -7.00 18.64 17.11
N LEU A 324 -8.17 18.58 16.46
CA LEU A 324 -8.66 17.38 15.77
C LEU A 324 -7.70 16.94 14.65
N MET A 325 -7.23 17.88 13.82
CA MET A 325 -6.24 17.57 12.77
C MET A 325 -4.95 17.00 13.37
N VAL A 326 -4.46 17.57 14.47
CA VAL A 326 -3.26 17.09 15.18
C VAL A 326 -3.50 15.68 15.74
N ILE A 327 -4.61 15.42 16.42
CA ILE A 327 -4.91 14.08 16.97
C ILE A 327 -5.02 13.04 15.85
N VAL A 328 -5.76 13.34 14.78
CA VAL A 328 -5.95 12.41 13.66
C VAL A 328 -4.62 12.16 12.95
N SER A 329 -3.80 13.20 12.74
CA SER A 329 -2.47 13.04 12.14
C SER A 329 -1.51 12.27 13.05
N GLY A 330 -1.53 12.49 14.36
CA GLY A 330 -0.74 11.75 15.33
C GLY A 330 -1.10 10.27 15.36
N LEU A 331 -2.39 9.95 15.41
CA LEU A 331 -2.91 8.59 15.29
C LEU A 331 -2.48 7.91 13.99
N PHE A 332 -2.58 8.64 12.89
CA PHE A 332 -2.18 8.17 11.58
C PHE A 332 -0.68 7.84 11.56
N VAL A 333 0.18 8.73 12.07
CA VAL A 333 1.62 8.52 12.17
C VAL A 333 1.95 7.34 13.08
N SER A 334 1.34 7.26 14.27
CA SER A 334 1.53 6.14 15.20
C SER A 334 1.12 4.80 14.59
N PHE A 335 0.02 4.77 13.83
CA PHE A 335 -0.40 3.57 13.09
C PHE A 335 0.60 3.19 12.00
N VAL A 336 1.11 4.15 11.23
CA VAL A 336 2.14 3.89 10.21
C VAL A 336 3.38 3.29 10.84
N ILE A 337 3.91 3.90 11.90
CA ILE A 337 5.13 3.45 12.61
C ILE A 337 4.91 2.05 13.21
N GLY A 338 3.80 1.83 13.91
CA GLY A 338 3.45 0.53 14.48
C GLY A 338 3.33 -0.57 13.42
N SER A 339 2.78 -0.25 12.25
CA SER A 339 2.65 -1.22 11.15
C SER A 339 3.98 -1.62 10.51
N VAL A 340 4.96 -0.70 10.48
CA VAL A 340 6.30 -0.94 9.92
C VAL A 340 7.16 -1.79 10.86
N LEU A 341 7.03 -1.58 12.17
CA LEU A 341 7.83 -2.27 13.19
C LEU A 341 7.34 -3.69 13.52
N ALA A 342 6.07 -4.03 13.24
CA ALA A 342 5.44 -5.22 13.81
C ALA A 342 5.85 -6.60 13.22
N LYS A 343 6.73 -6.71 12.22
CA LYS A 343 7.08 -8.03 11.65
C LYS A 343 8.56 -8.17 11.27
N PRO A 344 9.34 -9.00 11.98
CA PRO A 344 10.70 -9.34 11.54
C PRO A 344 10.64 -10.17 10.25
N LYS A 345 11.61 -9.92 9.36
CA LYS A 345 11.81 -10.66 8.12
C LYS A 345 12.66 -11.90 8.36
N LEU A 346 12.59 -12.86 7.44
CA LEU A 346 13.52 -13.99 7.34
C LEU A 346 14.75 -13.49 6.57
N ASP A 347 15.75 -12.97 7.29
CA ASP A 347 16.96 -12.41 6.68
C ASP A 347 18.18 -12.81 7.53
N TYR A 348 19.28 -13.18 6.86
CA TYR A 348 20.60 -13.22 7.48
C TYR A 348 21.05 -11.77 7.66
N HIS A 349 21.31 -11.34 8.89
CA HIS A 349 22.27 -10.27 9.11
C HIS A 349 23.52 -10.85 9.73
#